data_AF-A0A1I3AUE5-F1
#
_entry.id   AF-A0A1I3AUE5-F1
#
_cell.length_a   1.000
_cell.length_b   1.000
_cell.length_c   1.000
_cell.angle_alpha   90.00
_cell.angle_beta   90.00
_cell.angle_gamma   90.00
#
_symmetry.space_group_name_H-M   'P 1'
#
loop_
_entity.id
_entity.type
_entity.pdbx_description
1 polymer ?
#
loop_
_entity_poly.entity_id
_entity_poly.type
_entity_poly.pdbx_seq_one_letter_code
_entity_poly.pdbx_strand_id
1 'polypeptide(L)'
;MSGAVTLHIDTLALPGLTEAEAARAARAFEAELTALLERDGLPPGIRPQDLERIDLGQLPAGHGSPEAMGRELARALMRRLA
;
A
#
# COMPACT_ATOMS: atom_id res chain seq x y z
N MET A 1 21.47 -6.27 -7.13
CA MET A 1 20.56 -7.43 -7.11
C MET A 1 19.15 -6.89 -7.03
N SER A 2 18.46 -6.78 -8.16
CA SER A 2 17.04 -6.39 -8.16
C SER A 2 16.23 -7.64 -7.84
N GLY A 3 15.92 -7.83 -6.56
CA GLY A 3 14.99 -8.88 -6.15
C GLY A 3 13.58 -8.42 -6.49
N ALA A 4 12.85 -9.20 -7.30
CA ALA A 4 11.44 -8.94 -7.53
C ALA A 4 10.71 -9.02 -6.18
N VAL A 5 10.11 -7.91 -5.76
CA VAL A 5 9.35 -7.85 -4.51
C VAL A 5 7.94 -8.32 -4.83
N THR A 6 7.57 -9.51 -4.35
CA THR A 6 6.17 -9.96 -4.42
C THR A 6 5.48 -9.58 -3.13
N LEU A 7 4.51 -8.67 -3.22
CA LEU A 7 3.65 -8.30 -2.10
C LEU A 7 2.30 -9.00 -2.22
N HIS A 8 1.78 -9.49 -1.10
CA HIS A 8 0.42 -10.03 -1.01
C HIS A 8 -0.27 -9.45 0.22
N ILE A 9 -1.51 -9.02 0.05
CA ILE A 9 -2.34 -8.46 1.12
C ILE A 9 -3.52 -9.38 1.33
N ASP A 10 -3.52 -10.03 2.49
CA ASP A 10 -4.61 -10.93 2.88
C ASP A 10 -5.93 -10.16 3.06
N THR A 11 -5.88 -8.92 3.58
CA THR A 11 -7.08 -8.12 3.81
C THR A 11 -6.78 -6.62 3.79
N LEU A 12 -7.57 -5.87 3.01
CA LEU A 12 -7.63 -4.40 3.06
C LEU A 12 -9.04 -3.97 3.50
N ALA A 13 -9.17 -3.49 4.72
CA ALA A 13 -10.43 -3.00 5.26
C ALA A 13 -10.55 -1.48 5.08
N LEU A 14 -11.38 -1.04 4.14
CA LEU A 14 -11.69 0.37 3.90
C LEU A 14 -13.16 0.64 4.22
N PRO A 15 -13.45 1.34 5.34
CA PRO A 15 -14.83 1.70 5.69
C PRO A 15 -15.48 2.50 4.55
N GLY A 16 -16.72 2.15 4.21
CA GLY A 16 -17.49 2.85 3.18
C GLY A 16 -17.27 2.35 1.75
N LEU A 17 -16.40 1.35 1.52
CA LEU A 17 -16.29 0.66 0.24
C LEU A 17 -17.05 -0.67 0.25
N THR A 18 -17.61 -1.02 -0.90
CA THR A 18 -18.05 -2.40 -1.17
C THR A 18 -16.85 -3.33 -1.28
N GLU A 19 -17.06 -4.64 -1.13
CA GLU A 19 -16.00 -5.65 -1.27
C GLU A 19 -15.28 -5.56 -2.63
N ALA A 20 -16.04 -5.33 -3.72
CA ALA A 20 -15.48 -5.17 -5.05
C ALA A 20 -14.59 -3.91 -5.17
N GLU A 21 -14.97 -2.81 -4.52
CA GLU A 21 -14.17 -1.58 -4.47
C GLU A 21 -12.93 -1.75 -3.61
N ALA A 22 -13.05 -2.38 -2.45
CA ALA A 22 -11.93 -2.72 -1.59
C ALA A 22 -10.91 -3.61 -2.33
N ALA A 23 -11.37 -4.60 -3.10
CA ALA A 23 -10.51 -5.44 -3.92
C ALA A 23 -9.80 -4.67 -5.05
N ARG A 24 -10.46 -3.67 -5.66
CA ARG A 24 -9.83 -2.77 -6.65
C ARG A 24 -8.79 -1.87 -6.00
N ALA A 25 -9.07 -1.34 -4.82
CA ALA A 25 -8.12 -0.56 -4.03
C ALA A 25 -6.90 -1.39 -3.62
N ALA A 26 -7.11 -2.63 -3.14
CA ALA A 26 -6.05 -3.54 -2.73
C ALA A 26 -5.08 -3.85 -3.87
N ARG A 27 -5.60 -4.24 -5.04
CA ARG A 27 -4.75 -4.51 -6.22
C ARG A 27 -3.95 -3.28 -6.66
N ALA A 28 -4.57 -2.10 -6.65
CA ALA A 28 -3.89 -0.86 -7.01
C ALA A 28 -2.80 -0.49 -5.99
N PHE A 29 -3.05 -0.74 -4.70
CA PHE A 29 -2.07 -0.57 -3.64
C PHE A 29 -0.88 -1.51 -3.80
N GLU A 30 -1.11 -2.81 -4.01
CA GLU A 30 -0.05 -3.81 -4.18
C GLU A 30 0.86 -3.47 -5.36
N ALA A 31 0.27 -3.09 -6.49
CA ALA A 31 1.01 -2.72 -7.69
C ALA A 31 1.86 -1.46 -7.46
N GLU A 32 1.30 -0.41 -6.84
CA GLU A 32 2.04 0.83 -6.57
C GLU A 32 3.14 0.59 -5.54
N LEU A 33 2.87 -0.13 -4.46
CA LEU A 33 3.85 -0.40 -3.41
C LEU A 33 5.00 -1.25 -3.93
N THR A 34 4.71 -2.27 -4.76
CA THR A 34 5.74 -3.05 -5.45
C THR A 34 6.61 -2.15 -6.31
N ALA A 35 6.02 -1.27 -7.13
CA ALA A 35 6.78 -0.34 -7.96
C ALA A 35 7.65 0.63 -7.14
N LEU A 36 7.16 1.12 -6.00
CA LEU A 36 7.93 1.98 -5.09
C LEU A 36 9.11 1.22 -4.46
N LEU A 37 8.89 -0.01 -4.00
CA LEU A 37 9.93 -0.84 -3.40
C LEU A 37 10.97 -1.30 -4.41
N GLU A 38 10.57 -1.58 -5.66
CA GLU A 38 11.51 -1.91 -6.74
C GLU A 38 12.38 -0.72 -7.14
N ARG A 39 11.81 0.49 -7.13
CA ARG A 39 12.52 1.71 -7.50
C ARG A 39 13.42 2.25 -6.39
N ASP A 40 12.88 2.33 -5.18
CA ASP A 40 13.50 3.08 -4.07
C ASP A 40 14.08 2.13 -2.99
N GLY A 41 13.73 0.84 -3.04
CA GLY A 41 14.07 -0.13 -2.00
C GLY A 41 13.23 0.06 -0.73
N LEU A 42 13.50 -0.75 0.30
CA LEU A 42 12.99 -0.46 1.64
C LEU A 42 13.79 0.70 2.24
N PRO A 43 13.12 1.63 2.96
CA PRO A 43 13.83 2.66 3.71
C PRO A 43 14.83 2.06 4.72
N PRO A 44 15.95 2.75 5.00
CA PRO A 44 16.98 2.23 5.89
C PRO A 44 16.43 1.99 7.30
N GLY A 45 16.68 0.79 7.84
CA GLY A 45 16.21 0.39 9.16
C GLY A 45 14.85 -0.29 9.17
N ILE A 46 14.14 -0.34 8.04
CA ILE A 46 12.88 -1.07 7.89
C ILE A 46 13.16 -2.48 7.41
N ARG A 47 12.63 -3.46 8.13
CA ARG A 47 12.66 -4.87 7.75
C ARG A 47 11.31 -5.25 7.15
N PRO A 48 11.24 -6.28 6.28
CA PRO A 48 9.97 -6.76 5.73
C PRO A 48 8.92 -7.10 6.80
N GLN A 49 9.36 -7.57 7.96
CA GLN A 49 8.54 -7.89 9.14
C GLN A 49 7.75 -6.68 9.64
N ASP A 50 8.34 -5.49 9.51
CA ASP A 50 7.73 -4.26 9.99
C ASP A 50 6.55 -3.84 9.09
N LEU A 51 6.39 -4.49 7.92
CA LEU A 51 5.26 -4.33 6.99
C LEU A 51 4.06 -5.26 7.28
N GLU A 52 4.20 -6.26 8.15
CA GLU A 52 3.16 -7.28 8.36
C GLU A 52 1.85 -6.69 8.89
N ARG A 53 1.94 -5.66 9.74
CA ARG A 53 0.78 -4.97 10.30
C ARG A 53 1.08 -3.49 10.49
N ILE A 54 0.75 -2.69 9.49
CA ILE A 54 0.92 -1.24 9.56
C ILE A 54 -0.43 -0.56 9.71
N ASP A 55 -0.55 0.23 10.78
CA ASP A 55 -1.60 1.23 10.91
C ASP A 55 -1.15 2.52 10.19
N LEU A 56 -1.82 2.82 9.07
CA LEU A 56 -1.62 4.04 8.31
C LEU A 56 -2.39 5.24 8.90
N GLY A 57 -3.16 5.02 9.95
CA GLY A 57 -3.97 6.03 10.61
C GLY A 57 -5.09 6.54 9.72
N GLN A 58 -5.39 7.83 9.86
CA GLN A 58 -6.40 8.51 9.06
C GLN A 58 -5.79 8.87 7.70
N LEU A 59 -6.19 8.13 6.67
CA LEU A 59 -5.87 8.50 5.30
C LEU A 59 -6.74 9.69 4.91
N PRO A 60 -6.21 10.66 4.14
CA PRO A 60 -7.05 11.70 3.59
C PRO A 60 -8.19 11.02 2.83
N ALA A 61 -9.44 11.36 3.18
CA ALA A 61 -10.64 10.88 2.50
C ALA A 61 -10.62 11.41 1.06
N GLY A 62 -9.87 10.71 0.21
CA GLY A 62 -9.69 11.05 -1.18
C GLY A 62 -11.01 10.81 -1.90
N HIS A 63 -11.67 11.89 -2.29
CA HIS A 63 -12.77 11.83 -3.23
C HIS A 63 -12.17 11.36 -4.56
N GLY A 64 -12.33 10.08 -4.89
CA GLY A 64 -11.67 9.47 -6.04
C GLY A 64 -12.06 8.00 -6.23
N SER A 65 -11.55 7.39 -7.30
CA SER A 65 -11.81 5.98 -7.56
C SER A 65 -11.09 5.09 -6.53
N PRO A 66 -11.57 3.86 -6.27
CA PRO A 66 -10.90 2.93 -5.35
C PRO A 66 -9.43 2.68 -5.71
N GLU A 67 -9.08 2.67 -7.00
CA GLU A 67 -7.71 2.51 -7.47
C GLU A 67 -6.83 3.72 -7.09
N ALA A 68 -7.39 4.93 -7.14
CA ALA A 68 -6.68 6.13 -6.69
C ALA A 68 -6.42 6.09 -5.18
N MET A 69 -7.40 5.62 -4.40
CA MET A 69 -7.23 5.40 -2.96
C MET A 69 -6.09 4.40 -2.71
N GLY A 70 -6.07 3.27 -3.41
CA GLY A 70 -5.00 2.26 -3.30
C GLY A 70 -3.60 2.80 -3.58
N ARG A 71 -3.43 3.60 -4.64
CA ARG A 71 -2.12 4.24 -4.94
C ARG A 71 -1.70 5.24 -3.88
N GLU A 72 -2.62 6.08 -3.40
CA GLU A 72 -2.31 7.07 -2.36
C GLU A 72 -1.95 6.42 -1.02
N LEU A 73 -2.63 5.32 -0.67
CA LEU A 73 -2.29 4.47 0.46
C LEU A 73 -0.84 3.98 0.39
N ALA A 74 -0.40 3.44 -0.76
CA ALA A 74 0.95 2.90 -0.93
C ALA A 74 2.03 3.99 -0.78
N ARG A 75 1.77 5.18 -1.33
CA ARG A 75 2.65 6.34 -1.19
C ARG A 75 2.68 6.85 0.25
N ALA A 76 1.54 6.89 0.93
CA ALA A 76 1.45 7.30 2.33
C ALA A 76 2.24 6.35 3.23
N LEU A 77 2.18 5.04 2.96
CA LEU A 77 2.99 4.05 3.65
C LEU A 77 4.48 4.32 3.48
N MET A 78 4.96 4.44 2.23
CA MET A 78 6.38 4.70 1.97
C MET A 78 6.87 5.99 2.63
N ARG A 79 6.06 7.07 2.62
CA ARG A 79 6.39 8.32 3.32
C ARG A 79 6.46 8.18 4.83
N ARG A 80 5.72 7.25 5.43
CA ARG A 80 5.74 7.00 6.87
C ARG A 80 6.93 6.13 7.30
N LEU A 81 7.43 5.31 6.38
CA LEU A 81 8.58 4.43 6.59
C LEU A 81 9.92 5.12 6.34
N ALA A 82 9.94 6.19 5.55
CA ALA A 82 11.10 7.06 5.31
C ALA A 82 11.36 8.01 6.48
#